data_AF-A0A958KSB8-F1
#
_entry.id   AF-A0A958KSB8-F1
#
_cell.length_a   1.000
_cell.length_b   1.000
_cell.length_c   1.000
_cell.angle_alpha   90.00
_cell.angle_beta   90.00
_cell.angle_gamma   90.00
#
_symmetry.space_group_name_H-M   'P 1'
#
loop_
_entity.id
_entity.type
_entity.pdbx_description
1 polymer ?
#
loop_
_entity_poly.entity_id
_entity_poly.type
_entity_poly.pdbx_seq_one_letter_code
_entity_poly.pdbx_strand_id
1 'polypeptide(L)'
;MFKAIGSKIHGLISSPKKMLVFCLALIFFALIIDGTLFRLWKLHHDFNVLTTNLEEEKERLKILEVQVQRAKDPVFIKHQARDRFDLVEEDEMVFFFTKSE
;
A
#
# COMPACT_ATOMS: atom_id res chain seq x y z
N MET A 1 -7.87 -31.49 -41.00
CA MET A 1 -7.32 -30.14 -40.72
C MET A 1 -5.80 -30.10 -40.63
N PHE A 2 -5.09 -31.12 -40.12
CA PHE A 2 -3.62 -31.13 -40.00
C PHE A 2 -2.82 -31.07 -41.32
N LYS A 3 -3.33 -31.64 -42.43
CA LYS A 3 -2.69 -31.55 -43.76
C LYS A 3 -2.67 -30.12 -44.34
N ALA A 4 -3.67 -29.30 -44.04
CA ALA A 4 -3.76 -27.91 -44.51
C ALA A 4 -2.81 -26.97 -43.74
N ILE A 5 -2.41 -27.36 -42.53
CA ILE A 5 -1.41 -26.64 -41.75
C ILE A 5 -0.01 -26.94 -42.32
N GLY A 6 0.27 -28.21 -42.66
CA GLY A 6 1.55 -28.63 -43.26
C GLY A 6 1.86 -27.95 -44.61
N SER A 7 0.87 -27.81 -45.49
CA SER A 7 1.09 -27.14 -46.78
C SER A 7 1.29 -25.62 -46.65
N LYS A 8 0.65 -24.97 -45.67
CA LYS A 8 0.86 -23.55 -45.36
C LYS A 8 2.25 -23.28 -44.79
N ILE A 9 2.78 -24.20 -43.98
CA ILE A 9 4.15 -24.11 -43.44
C ILE A 9 5.19 -24.19 -44.58
N HIS A 10 4.96 -25.07 -45.56
CA HIS A 10 5.90 -25.24 -46.68
C HIS A 10 5.98 -24.00 -47.60
N GLY A 11 4.88 -23.24 -47.74
CA GLY A 11 4.86 -21.95 -48.42
C GLY A 11 5.35 -20.77 -47.57
N LEU A 12 5.42 -20.92 -46.25
CA LEU A 12 6.02 -19.95 -45.33
C LEU A 12 7.55 -20.05 -45.34
N ILE A 13 8.08 -21.27 -45.47
CA ILE A 13 9.51 -21.59 -45.54
C ILE A 13 10.16 -21.18 -46.86
N SER A 14 9.41 -21.19 -47.97
CA SER A 14 9.96 -20.85 -49.30
C SER A 14 10.22 -19.37 -49.55
N SER A 15 9.83 -18.49 -48.62
CA SER A 15 9.96 -17.04 -48.74
C SER A 15 10.67 -16.45 -47.51
N PRO A 16 11.98 -16.10 -47.59
CA PRO A 16 12.76 -15.65 -46.42
C PRO A 16 12.17 -14.40 -45.75
N LYS A 17 11.52 -13.52 -46.52
CA LYS A 17 10.84 -12.32 -46.00
C LYS A 17 9.65 -12.66 -45.09
N LYS A 18 8.87 -13.70 -45.40
CA LYS A 18 7.70 -14.10 -44.59
C LYS A 18 8.12 -14.76 -43.30
N MET A 19 9.20 -15.55 -43.33
CA MET A 19 9.78 -16.19 -42.15
C MET A 19 10.39 -15.16 -41.18
N LEU A 20 11.04 -14.11 -41.71
CA LEU A 20 11.57 -13.01 -40.90
C LEU A 20 10.45 -12.29 -40.16
N VAL A 21 9.36 -11.94 -40.86
CA VAL A 21 8.19 -11.28 -40.23
C VAL A 21 7.55 -12.18 -39.17
N PHE A 22 7.44 -13.49 -39.43
CA PHE A 22 6.88 -14.42 -38.45
C PHE A 22 7.74 -14.55 -37.19
N CYS A 23 9.07 -14.65 -37.34
CA CYS A 23 9.99 -14.72 -36.22
C CYS A 23 9.97 -13.41 -35.40
N LEU A 24 9.94 -12.27 -36.09
CA LEU A 24 9.85 -10.95 -35.45
C LEU A 24 8.53 -10.77 -34.70
N ALA A 25 7.42 -11.22 -35.28
CA ALA A 25 6.12 -11.22 -34.62
C ALA A 25 6.10 -12.13 -33.38
N LEU A 26 6.74 -13.29 -33.45
CA LEU A 26 6.82 -14.24 -32.33
C LEU A 26 7.67 -13.69 -31.19
N ILE A 27 8.81 -13.06 -31.49
CA ILE A 27 9.64 -12.36 -30.50
C ILE A 27 8.86 -11.20 -29.87
N PHE A 28 8.14 -10.42 -30.67
CA PHE A 28 7.33 -9.30 -30.18
C PHE A 28 6.23 -9.79 -29.23
N PHE A 29 5.54 -10.89 -29.58
CA PHE A 29 4.55 -11.52 -28.70
C PHE A 29 5.18 -12.10 -27.44
N ALA A 30 6.34 -12.75 -27.55
CA ALA A 30 7.07 -13.27 -26.39
C ALA A 30 7.45 -12.14 -25.42
N LEU A 31 7.92 -11.00 -25.93
CA LEU A 31 8.27 -9.83 -25.13
C LEU A 31 7.06 -9.21 -24.40
N ILE A 32 5.90 -9.22 -25.07
CA ILE A 32 4.62 -8.77 -24.48
C ILE A 32 4.15 -9.76 -23.40
N ILE A 33 4.23 -11.07 -23.65
CA ILE A 33 3.80 -12.12 -22.72
C ILE A 33 4.70 -12.21 -21.49
N ASP A 34 6.02 -12.08 -21.66
CA ASP A 34 6.99 -12.00 -20.56
C ASP A 34 6.69 -10.80 -19.64
N GLY A 35 5.83 -9.89 -20.08
CA GLY A 35 5.36 -8.77 -19.27
C GLY A 35 6.49 -7.81 -18.94
N THR A 36 7.60 -7.84 -19.67
CA THR A 36 8.77 -6.99 -19.41
C THR A 36 8.39 -5.52 -19.53
N LEU A 37 7.59 -5.15 -20.54
CA LEU A 37 7.04 -3.80 -20.64
C LEU A 37 6.12 -3.45 -19.46
N PHE A 38 5.24 -4.38 -19.08
CA PHE A 38 4.29 -4.16 -18.00
C PHE A 38 4.99 -4.05 -16.64
N ARG A 39 6.04 -4.85 -16.43
CA ARG A 39 6.88 -4.88 -15.24
C ARG A 39 7.73 -3.62 -15.13
N LEU A 40 8.25 -3.09 -16.25
CA LEU A 40 8.97 -1.81 -16.24
C LEU A 40 8.05 -0.65 -15.87
N TRP A 41 6.85 -0.63 -16.45
CA TRP A 41 5.86 0.41 -16.17
C TRP A 41 5.34 0.32 -14.73
N LYS A 42 5.05 -0.90 -14.26
CA LYS A 42 4.66 -1.16 -12.88
C LYS A 42 5.76 -0.76 -11.89
N LEU A 43 7.04 -1.05 -12.20
CA LEU A 43 8.15 -0.70 -11.31
C LEU A 43 8.27 0.82 -11.09
N HIS A 44 8.01 1.62 -12.13
CA HIS A 44 8.04 3.08 -12.01
C HIS A 44 6.81 3.61 -11.24
N HIS A 45 5.63 3.03 -11.48
CA HIS A 45 4.42 3.37 -10.75
C HIS A 45 4.52 3.00 -9.27
N ASP A 46 5.00 1.79 -8.98
CA ASP A 46 5.21 1.28 -7.62
C ASP A 46 6.21 2.16 -6.87
N PHE A 47 7.27 2.65 -7.52
CA PHE A 47 8.22 3.57 -6.90
C PHE A 47 7.54 4.86 -6.40
N ASN A 48 6.70 5.48 -7.23
CA ASN A 48 5.98 6.70 -6.83
C ASN A 48 4.99 6.42 -5.69
N VAL A 49 4.25 5.31 -5.73
CA VAL A 49 3.31 4.93 -4.67
C VAL A 49 4.04 4.64 -3.36
N LEU A 50 5.19 3.98 -3.40
CA LEU A 50 5.99 3.72 -2.21
C LEU A 50 6.51 5.03 -1.59
N THR A 51 6.94 5.99 -2.41
CA THR A 51 7.41 7.28 -1.89
C THR A 51 6.29 8.08 -1.22
N THR A 52 5.09 8.12 -1.80
CA THR A 52 3.95 8.84 -1.21
C THR A 52 3.52 8.20 0.11
N ASN A 53 3.44 6.87 0.16
CA ASN A 53 3.06 6.15 1.37
C ASN A 53 4.08 6.34 2.50
N LEU A 54 5.38 6.43 2.16
CA LEU A 54 6.44 6.62 3.16
C LEU A 54 6.40 8.03 3.77
N GLU A 55 5.98 9.02 3.00
CA GLU A 55 5.79 10.39 3.47
C GLU A 55 4.56 10.51 4.38
N GLU A 56 3.44 9.89 3.99
CA GLU A 56 2.24 9.81 4.83
C GLU A 56 2.49 9.07 6.16
N GLU A 57 3.21 7.95 6.13
CA GLU A 57 3.52 7.19 7.35
C GLU A 57 4.45 7.96 8.29
N LYS A 58 5.38 8.75 7.76
CA LYS A 58 6.20 9.65 8.59
C LYS A 58 5.36 10.72 9.29
N GLU A 59 4.38 11.29 8.60
CA GLU A 59 3.46 12.24 9.23
C GLU A 59 2.60 11.58 10.32
N ARG A 60 2.06 10.38 10.05
CA ARG A 60 1.33 9.61 11.07
C ARG A 60 2.19 9.32 12.30
N LEU A 61 3.43 8.89 12.10
CA LEU A 61 4.38 8.64 13.18
C LEU A 61 4.66 9.89 14.02
N LYS A 62 4.82 11.05 13.37
CA LYS A 62 5.04 12.32 14.07
C LYS A 62 3.84 12.73 14.92
N ILE A 63 2.62 12.55 14.40
CA ILE A 63 1.39 12.80 15.16
C ILE A 63 1.29 11.84 16.36
N LEU A 64 1.59 10.56 16.13
CA LEU A 64 1.57 9.55 17.17
C LEU A 64 2.62 9.82 18.25
N GLU A 65 3.81 10.27 17.88
CA GLU A 65 4.86 10.67 18.82
C GLU A 65 4.42 11.83 19.71
N VAL A 66 3.76 12.84 19.16
CA VAL A 66 3.18 13.94 19.95
C VAL A 66 2.10 13.44 20.92
N GLN A 67 1.25 12.50 20.49
CA GLN A 67 0.25 11.89 21.37
C GLN A 67 0.89 11.07 22.49
N VAL A 68 1.94 10.30 22.18
CA VAL A 68 2.70 9.54 23.16
C VAL A 68 3.43 10.46 24.13
N GLN A 69 4.00 11.57 23.68
CA GLN A 69 4.62 12.56 24.56
C GLN A 69 3.58 13.18 25.52
N ARG A 70 2.38 13.51 25.03
CA ARG A 70 1.28 13.97 25.89
C ARG A 70 0.79 12.90 26.87
N ALA A 71 0.76 11.63 26.45
CA ALA A 71 0.34 10.51 27.31
C ALA A 71 1.42 10.09 28.31
N LYS A 72 2.70 10.35 28.00
CA LYS A 72 3.84 10.11 28.90
C LYS A 72 3.92 11.10 30.05
N ASP A 73 3.16 12.20 30.00
CA ASP A 73 3.08 13.15 31.10
C ASP A 73 2.11 12.61 32.18
N PRO A 74 2.61 11.97 33.25
CA PRO A 74 1.78 11.20 34.18
C PRO A 74 0.77 12.10 34.92
N VAL A 75 1.12 13.38 35.04
CA VAL A 75 0.29 14.43 35.65
C VAL A 75 -0.97 14.68 34.82
N PHE A 76 -0.88 14.62 33.49
CA PHE A 76 -2.01 14.82 32.59
C PHE A 76 -3.00 13.65 32.61
N ILE A 77 -2.49 12.41 32.64
CA ILE A 77 -3.32 11.21 32.78
C ILE A 77 -4.03 11.18 34.14
N LYS A 78 -3.33 11.57 35.21
CA LYS A 78 -3.93 11.65 36.56
C LYS A 78 -5.05 12.70 36.58
N HIS A 79 -4.84 13.88 35.99
CA HIS A 79 -5.89 14.89 35.86
C HIS A 79 -7.09 14.44 35.00
N GLN A 80 -6.85 13.85 33.82
CA GLN A 80 -7.96 13.33 33.00
C GLN A 80 -8.72 12.20 33.68
N ALA A 81 -8.04 11.33 34.43
CA ALA A 81 -8.69 10.28 35.19
C ALA A 81 -9.51 10.86 36.34
N ARG A 82 -9.01 11.89 37.03
CA ARG A 82 -9.76 12.62 38.07
C ARG A 82 -11.05 13.22 37.51
N ASP A 83 -10.95 13.96 36.40
CA ASP A 83 -12.09 14.63 35.78
C ASP A 83 -13.13 13.65 35.23
N ARG A 84 -12.70 12.49 34.73
CA ARG A 84 -13.59 11.53 34.04
C ARG A 84 -14.21 10.48 34.96
N PHE A 85 -13.56 10.16 36.08
CA PHE A 85 -14.02 9.17 37.05
C PHE A 85 -14.43 9.79 38.40
N ASP A 86 -14.45 11.12 38.49
CA ASP A 86 -14.78 11.87 39.71
C ASP A 86 -13.93 11.42 40.92
N LEU A 87 -12.66 11.11 40.65
CA LEU A 87 -11.72 10.57 41.63
C LEU A 87 -11.06 11.72 42.39
N VAL A 88 -11.07 11.60 43.71
CA VAL A 88 -10.55 12.60 44.65
C VAL A 88 -9.32 12.02 45.37
N GLU A 89 -8.32 12.84 45.70
CA GLU A 89 -7.13 12.35 46.41
C GLU A 89 -7.49 11.92 47.85
N GLU A 90 -6.72 11.00 48.45
CA GLU A 90 -6.99 10.48 49.80
C GLU A 90 -7.06 11.57 50.90
N ASP A 91 -6.55 12.78 50.62
CA ASP A 91 -6.52 13.94 51.54
C ASP A 91 -7.55 15.04 51.20
N GLU A 92 -8.42 14.84 50.20
CA GLU A 92 -9.45 15.84 49.85
C GLU A 92 -10.83 15.44 50.40
N MET A 93 -11.40 16.29 51.26
CA MET A 93 -12.74 16.10 51.82
C MET A 93 -13.83 16.27 50.74
N VAL A 94 -14.48 15.16 50.37
CA VAL A 94 -15.62 15.15 49.43
C VAL A 94 -16.92 15.46 50.16
N PHE A 95 -17.56 16.57 49.83
CA PHE A 95 -18.88 16.93 50.36
C PHE A 95 -19.99 16.41 49.45
N PHE A 96 -20.67 15.34 49.87
CA PHE A 96 -21.89 14.86 49.22
C PHE A 96 -23.08 15.70 49.68
N PHE A 97 -23.57 16.60 48.83
CA PHE A 97 -24.84 17.28 49.07
C PHE A 97 -25.98 16.36 48.63
N THR A 98 -26.51 15.57 49.55
CA THR A 98 -27.81 14.93 49.34
C THR A 98 -28.89 15.99 49.40
N LYS A 99 -29.68 16.12 48.33
CA LYS A 99 -30.85 16.98 48.30
C LYS A 99 -31.94 16.30 49.13
N SER A 100 -32.05 16.67 50.40
CA SER A 100 -33.19 16.29 51.24
C SER A 100 -34.45 16.97 50.71
N GLU A 101 -35.34 16.17 50.14
CA GLU A 101 -36.76 16.50 50.01
C GLU A 101 -37.56 15.28 50.47
#